data_AF-A0A133NRB9-F1
#
_entry.id   AF-A0A133NRB9-F1
#
_cell.length_a   1.000
_cell.length_b   1.000
_cell.length_c   1.000
_cell.angle_alpha   90.00
_cell.angle_beta   90.00
_cell.angle_gamma   90.00
#
_symmetry.space_group_name_H-M   'P 1'
#
loop_
_entity.id
_entity.type
_entity.pdbx_description
1 polymer ?
#
loop_
_entity_poly.entity_id
_entity_poly.type
_entity_poly.pdbx_seq_one_letter_code
_entity_poly.pdbx_strand_id
1 'polypeptide(L)' 'MLTEKDKSWLLILDFEGDRNYIFSKISQAARNYLGNMYLDMLHYEDDFAKNAVINHKTFYNKKI' A
#
# COMPACT_ATOMS: atom_id res chain seq x y z
N MET A 1 20.07 10.62 9.49
CA MET A 1 18.95 11.33 10.15
C MET A 1 17.76 11.16 9.24
N LEU A 2 16.69 10.47 9.67
CA LEU A 2 15.48 10.31 8.86
C LEU A 2 14.76 11.66 8.81
N THR A 3 14.60 12.21 7.62
CA THR A 3 13.81 13.43 7.38
C THR A 3 12.33 13.06 7.31
N GLU A 4 11.41 14.02 7.50
CA GLU A 4 9.96 13.73 7.36
C GLU A 4 9.59 13.18 5.98
N LYS A 5 10.40 13.48 4.95
CA LYS A 5 10.25 12.91 3.61
C LYS A 5 10.56 11.41 3.57
N ASP A 6 11.31 10.86 4.51
CA ASP A 6 11.68 9.43 4.49
C ASP A 6 10.58 8.52 5.09
N LYS A 7 9.42 9.08 5.46
CA LYS A 7 8.27 8.32 5.98
C LYS A 7 7.32 7.96 4.85
N SER A 8 6.81 6.74 4.89
CA SER A 8 5.93 6.18 3.86
C SER A 8 4.71 5.51 4.47
N TRP A 9 3.56 5.64 3.81
CA TRP A 9 2.42 4.77 4.05
C TRP A 9 2.63 3.45 3.31
N LEU A 10 2.41 2.32 3.99
CA LEU A 10 2.49 1.01 3.38
C LEU A 10 1.08 0.49 3.05
N LEU A 11 0.80 0.25 1.77
CA LEU A 11 -0.35 -0.56 1.35
C LEU A 11 0.05 -2.01 1.16
N ILE A 12 -0.74 -2.91 1.75
CA ILE A 12 -0.69 -4.34 1.48
C ILE A 12 -1.97 -4.70 0.75
N LEU A 13 -1.85 -5.22 -0.46
CA LEU A 13 -2.98 -5.47 -1.36
C LEU A 13 -2.99 -6.90 -1.83
N ASP A 14 -4.17 -7.52 -1.78
CA ASP A 14 -4.48 -8.75 -2.49
C ASP A 14 -5.15 -8.36 -3.82
N PHE A 15 -4.46 -8.60 -4.94
CA PHE A 15 -4.94 -8.20 -6.26
C PHE A 15 -4.43 -9.14 -7.36
N GLU A 16 -5.08 -9.09 -8.51
CA GLU A 16 -4.59 -9.74 -9.74
C GLU A 16 -4.23 -8.68 -10.78
N GLY A 17 -3.23 -8.99 -11.63
CA GLY A 17 -2.81 -8.15 -12.76
C GLY A 17 -1.44 -7.49 -12.60
N ASP A 18 -1.15 -6.49 -13.43
CA ASP A 18 0.16 -5.84 -13.44
C ASP A 18 0.35 -4.90 -12.24
N ARG A 19 1.36 -5.22 -11.43
CA ARG A 19 1.70 -4.49 -10.20
C ARG A 19 1.99 -3.02 -10.46
N ASN A 20 2.75 -2.70 -11.51
CA ASN A 20 3.18 -1.33 -11.78
C ASN A 20 2.00 -0.46 -12.23
N TYR A 21 1.13 -1.03 -13.07
CA TYR A 21 -0.09 -0.38 -13.52
C TYR A 21 -1.01 -0.08 -12.33
N ILE A 22 -1.30 -1.06 -11.49
CA ILE A 22 -2.16 -0.89 -10.30
C ILE A 22 -1.56 0.13 -9.34
N PHE A 23 -0.27 0.01 -9.04
CA PHE A 23 0.41 0.97 -8.17
C PHE A 23 0.38 2.40 -8.72
N SER A 24 0.55 2.57 -10.04
CA SER A 24 0.49 3.89 -10.68
C SER A 24 -0.88 4.55 -10.52
N LYS A 25 -1.97 3.79 -10.65
CA LYS A 25 -3.35 4.29 -10.51
C LYS A 25 -3.65 4.67 -9.06
N ILE A 26 -3.26 3.84 -8.10
CA ILE A 26 -3.43 4.13 -6.67
C ILE A 26 -2.61 5.36 -6.28
N SER A 27 -1.33 5.40 -6.68
CA SER A 27 -0.44 6.53 -6.40
C SER A 27 -0.97 7.84 -6.97
N GLN A 28 -1.55 7.81 -8.18
CA GLN A 28 -2.17 8.98 -8.80
C GLN A 28 -3.38 9.47 -8.00
N ALA A 29 -4.24 8.56 -7.54
CA ALA A 29 -5.42 8.91 -6.74
C ALA A 29 -5.05 9.39 -5.33
N ALA A 30 -4.03 8.80 -4.71
CA ALA A 30 -3.62 9.09 -3.35
C ALA A 30 -2.81 10.40 -3.23
N ARG A 31 -2.14 10.85 -4.30
CA ARG A 31 -1.15 11.95 -4.28
C ARG A 31 -1.55 13.17 -3.44
N ASN A 32 -2.79 13.64 -3.56
CA ASN A 32 -3.26 14.84 -2.88
C ASN A 32 -3.60 14.62 -1.39
N TYR A 33 -3.57 13.38 -0.93
CA TYR A 33 -3.92 12.96 0.43
C TYR A 33 -2.72 12.48 1.26
N LEU A 34 -1.54 12.31 0.64
CA LEU A 34 -0.34 11.78 1.31
C LEU A 34 0.41 12.82 2.15
N GLY A 35 0.11 14.11 1.98
CA GLY A 35 0.85 15.19 2.63
C GLY A 35 2.33 15.17 2.24
N ASN A 36 3.21 15.00 3.23
CA ASN A 36 4.66 14.92 3.03
C ASN A 36 5.21 13.48 2.99
N MET A 37 4.35 12.46 3.08
CA MET A 37 4.77 11.06 3.12
C MET A 37 4.73 10.40 1.74
N TYR A 38 5.58 9.40 1.53
CA TYR A 38 5.54 8.53 0.35
C TYR A 38 4.48 7.43 0.48
N LEU A 39 4.34 6.66 -0.59
CA LEU A 39 3.48 5.50 -0.66
C LEU A 39 4.29 4.30 -1.14
N ASP A 40 4.30 3.23 -0.37
CA ASP A 40 4.84 1.93 -0.75
C ASP A 40 3.73 0.89 -0.88
N MET A 41 4.00 -0.16 -1.65
CA MET A 41 3.04 -1.22 -1.90
C MET A 41 3.69 -2.60 -1.91
N LEU A 42 3.13 -3.49 -1.10
CA LEU A 42 3.44 -4.92 -1.10
C LEU A 42 2.24 -5.72 -1.56
N HIS A 43 2.52 -6.82 -2.25
CA HIS A 43 1.52 -7.82 -2.59
C HIS A 43 1.22 -8.65 -1.34
N TYR A 44 -0.04 -9.03 -1.12
CA TYR A 44 -0.43 -9.83 0.05
C TYR A 44 0.32 -11.16 0.12
N GLU A 45 0.61 -11.78 -1.01
CA GLU A 45 1.39 -13.03 -1.08
C GLU A 45 2.84 -12.95 -0.59
N ASP A 46 3.38 -11.75 -0.35
CA ASP A 46 4.71 -11.59 0.24
C ASP A 46 4.73 -12.01 1.73
N ASP A 47 5.76 -12.74 2.15
CA ASP A 47 5.85 -13.29 3.51
C ASP A 47 5.85 -12.20 4.60
N PHE A 48 6.55 -11.08 4.35
CA PHE A 48 6.54 -9.96 5.29
C PHE A 48 5.15 -9.33 5.34
N ALA A 49 4.51 -9.14 4.18
CA ALA A 49 3.19 -8.56 4.09
C ALA A 49 2.13 -9.38 4.87
N LYS A 50 2.11 -10.71 4.71
CA LYS A 50 1.21 -11.59 5.48
C LYS A 50 1.41 -11.42 6.97
N ASN A 51 2.66 -11.50 7.41
CA ASN A 51 3.01 -11.38 8.83
C ASN A 51 2.65 -10.01 9.42
N ALA A 52 2.82 -8.94 8.65
CA ALA A 52 2.50 -7.57 9.07
C ALA A 52 0.99 -7.35 9.32
N VAL A 53 0.11 -8.18 8.76
CA VAL A 53 -1.35 -8.00 8.85
C VAL A 53 -2.10 -9.09 9.61
N ILE A 54 -1.42 -10.09 10.19
CA ILE A 54 -2.06 -11.25 10.89
C ILE A 54 -3.16 -10.85 11.89
N ASN A 55 -3.00 -9.73 12.60
CA ASN A 55 -3.95 -9.26 13.61
C ASN A 55 -4.68 -7.97 13.20
N HIS A 56 -4.64 -7.62 11.91
CA HIS A 56 -5.28 -6.42 11.37
C HIS A 56 -6.53 -6.79 10.58
N LYS A 57 -7.61 -6.02 10.77
CA LYS A 57 -8.78 -6.10 9.90
C LYS A 57 -8.48 -5.36 8.60
N THR A 58 -8.87 -5.97 7.49
CA THR A 58 -8.83 -5.36 6.15
C THR A 58 -9.61 -4.05 6.16
N PHE A 59 -8.97 -2.98 5.69
CA PHE A 59 -9.61 -1.66 5.54
C PHE A 59 -10.76 -1.69 4.52
N TYR A 60 -10.56 -2.41 3.42
CA TYR A 60 -11.52 -2.54 2.33
C TYR A 60 -11.52 -3.95 1.77
N ASN A 61 -12.70 -4.51 1.57
CA ASN A 61 -12.90 -5.71 0.77
C ASN A 61 -13.88 -5.37 -0.34
N LYS A 62 -13.50 -5.65 -1.58
CA LYS A 62 -14.40 -5.52 -2.71
C LYS A 62 -15.52 -6.54 -2.51
N LYS A 63 -16.75 -6.06 -2.29
CA LYS A 63 -17.93 -6.93 -2.35
C LYS A 63 -18.13 -7.34 -3.80
N ILE A 64 -18.13 -8.64 -4.04
CA ILE A 64 -18.49 -9.24 -5.33
C ILE A 64 -20.01 -9.24 -5.44
#